data_AF-A0A7S0DKZ9-F1
#
_entry.id   AF-A0A7S0DKZ9-F1
#
_cell.length_a   1.000
_cell.length_b   1.000
_cell.length_c   1.000
_cell.angle_alpha   90.00
_cell.angle_beta   90.00
_cell.angle_gamma   90.00
#
_symmetry.space_group_name_H-M   'P 1'
#
loop_
_entity.id
_entity.type
_entity.pdbx_description
1 polymer ?
#
loop_
_entity_poly.entity_id
_entity_poly.type
_entity_poly.pdbx_seq_one_letter_code
_entity_poly.pdbx_strand_id
1 'polypeptide(L)'
;KTAWIDFLCQIGLKHKLDGKVYVECVSRLEEMEGEAKEGEKEHIFEIASRLVKVLWNKESELSRVNPDLWQQVAQIRFVPGIDPWTGSMRLWRYSDMAIDTDFALVWTTLPVVNNKFAPRPQRYRILGISSPPKTEHVLENLRRVTSSDPHTMRQKLHDALKHHQRRTCASFEDSFKQVFGFFLRNFDDLANKDKKELRNMPLVPVGSRLVKASRLFLRLKEPLFPFMFEVPRAFGAFDLLFQKLGATQAPRAESYVTTLREIYRESYGRRLNINELNSVLKMLTRLSSLISEPRSEPSSESKDVGSQGGIGSQEPIGNQAIGSQAIGSQPGIGIQAGVGSQLVVPSEESVMVPIGNVVVNDSPLLAKRVGRVGISYTNPKLAPDLCRKLGVMSLSGTVKESLQNFQEIPDDKENPKLPMGRRKELRELIK
;
A
#
# COMPACT_ATOMS: atom_id res chain seq x y z
N LYS A 1 4.60 58.38 34.54
CA LYS A 1 4.70 56.92 34.26
C LYS A 1 6.15 56.40 34.31
N THR A 2 7.17 57.23 34.59
CA THR A 2 8.61 56.89 34.52
C THR A 2 9.27 56.64 35.88
N ALA A 3 8.87 57.35 36.95
CA ALA A 3 9.53 57.26 38.27
C ALA A 3 9.59 55.85 38.88
N TRP A 4 8.57 55.01 38.63
CA TRP A 4 8.55 53.62 39.09
C TRP A 4 9.52 52.72 38.32
N ILE A 5 9.70 52.96 37.02
CA ILE A 5 10.65 52.21 36.21
C ILE A 5 12.07 52.54 36.66
N ASP A 6 12.35 53.82 36.93
CA ASP A 6 13.66 54.26 37.40
C ASP A 6 14.02 53.68 38.77
N PHE A 7 13.06 53.65 39.72
CA PHE A 7 13.22 52.97 41.00
C PHE A 7 13.46 51.46 40.84
N LEU A 8 12.68 50.79 39.98
CA LEU A 8 12.86 49.36 39.70
C LEU A 8 14.25 49.09 39.09
N CYS A 9 14.74 49.97 38.21
CA CYS A 9 16.08 49.86 37.65
C CYS A 9 17.16 50.00 38.71
N GLN A 10 16.98 50.89 39.71
CA GLN A 10 17.90 51.07 40.83
C GLN A 10 17.99 49.83 41.73
N ILE A 11 16.90 49.08 41.90
CA ILE A 11 16.90 47.82 42.68
C ILE A 11 17.26 46.58 41.83
N GLY A 12 17.67 46.75 40.57
CA GLY A 12 18.22 45.69 39.73
C GLY A 12 17.36 45.25 38.54
N LEU A 13 16.25 45.93 38.24
CA LEU A 13 15.46 45.66 37.03
C LEU A 13 16.28 46.03 35.79
N LYS A 14 16.64 45.03 34.99
CA LYS A 14 17.31 45.26 33.70
C LYS A 14 16.30 45.81 32.69
N HIS A 15 16.37 47.12 32.41
CA HIS A 15 15.47 47.81 31.46
C HIS A 15 15.73 47.47 29.98
N LYS A 16 16.93 46.96 29.66
CA LYS A 16 17.28 46.49 28.32
C LYS A 16 17.47 44.99 28.36
N LEU A 17 16.69 44.29 27.54
CA LEU A 17 16.85 42.85 27.32
C LEU A 17 18.14 42.65 26.50
N ASP A 18 19.22 42.32 27.19
CA ASP A 18 20.49 41.95 26.55
C ASP A 18 20.47 40.48 26.11
N GLY A 19 21.43 40.08 25.27
CA GLY A 19 21.49 38.71 24.73
C GLY A 19 21.74 37.63 25.77
N LYS A 20 22.27 37.94 26.96
CA LYS A 20 22.50 36.97 28.05
C LYS A 20 21.24 36.80 28.90
N VAL A 21 20.58 37.90 29.24
CA VAL A 21 19.29 37.93 29.95
C VAL A 21 18.20 37.29 29.10
N TYR A 22 18.23 37.51 27.78
CA TYR A 22 17.31 36.81 26.87
C TYR A 22 17.39 35.30 27.05
N VAL A 23 18.61 34.75 27.00
CA VAL A 23 18.86 33.31 27.15
C VAL A 23 18.40 32.81 28.52
N GLU A 24 18.72 33.54 29.59
CA GLU A 24 18.24 33.21 30.94
C GLU A 24 16.70 33.18 31.01
N CYS A 25 16.02 34.16 30.42
CA CYS A 25 14.56 34.23 30.39
C CYS A 25 13.95 33.04 29.63
N VAL A 26 14.50 32.68 28.45
CA VAL A 26 13.95 31.55 27.68
C VAL A 26 14.27 30.20 28.32
N SER A 27 15.41 30.04 29.00
CA SER A 27 15.73 28.80 29.73
C SER A 27 14.76 28.55 30.87
N ARG A 28 14.37 29.61 31.61
CA ARG A 28 13.40 29.48 32.71
C ARG A 28 12.00 29.05 32.26
N LEU A 29 11.64 29.25 30.98
CA LEU A 29 10.32 28.84 30.48
C LEU A 29 10.13 27.32 30.52
N GLU A 30 11.19 26.55 30.27
CA GLU A 30 11.14 25.08 30.31
C GLU A 30 10.89 24.58 31.73
N GLU A 31 11.57 25.18 32.72
CA GLU A 31 11.35 24.89 34.14
C GLU A 31 9.93 25.28 34.58
N MET A 32 9.48 26.47 34.19
CA MET A 32 8.14 26.96 34.50
C MET A 32 7.04 26.08 33.89
N GLU A 33 7.20 25.60 32.65
CA GLU A 33 6.22 24.69 32.03
C GLU A 33 6.11 23.36 32.80
N GLY A 34 7.25 22.84 33.30
CA GLY A 34 7.30 21.59 34.06
C GLY A 34 6.63 21.67 35.44
N GLU A 35 6.72 22.82 36.11
CA GLU A 35 6.15 23.05 37.45
C GLU A 35 4.71 23.58 37.42
N ALA A 36 4.28 24.17 36.31
CA ALA A 36 2.99 24.84 36.19
C ALA A 36 1.78 23.89 36.15
N LYS A 37 0.70 24.33 36.80
CA LYS A 37 -0.62 23.69 36.67
C LYS A 37 -1.23 24.01 35.30
N GLU A 38 -2.20 23.20 34.86
CA GLU A 38 -2.78 23.31 33.51
C GLU A 38 -3.37 24.71 33.20
N GLY A 39 -3.91 25.42 34.19
CA GLY A 39 -4.42 26.79 34.03
C GLY A 39 -3.35 27.89 33.95
N GLU A 40 -2.10 27.61 34.36
CA GLU A 40 -0.99 28.58 34.35
C GLU A 40 -0.16 28.48 33.06
N LYS A 41 -0.21 27.32 32.38
CA LYS A 41 0.54 27.07 31.14
C LYS A 41 0.15 28.00 30.01
N GLU A 42 -1.11 28.42 29.92
CA GLU A 42 -1.56 29.37 28.90
C GLU A 42 -0.75 30.68 28.98
N HIS A 43 -0.55 31.21 30.18
CA HIS A 43 0.25 32.41 30.38
C HIS A 43 1.73 32.20 30.01
N ILE A 44 2.28 31.01 30.31
CA ILE A 44 3.65 30.65 29.92
C ILE A 44 3.80 30.64 28.39
N PHE A 45 2.84 30.07 27.66
CA PHE A 45 2.86 30.06 26.20
C PHE A 45 2.69 31.45 25.59
N GLU A 46 1.96 32.36 26.24
CA GLU A 46 1.90 33.77 25.85
C GLU A 46 3.26 34.48 26.03
N ILE A 47 3.94 34.25 27.15
CA ILE A 47 5.28 34.79 27.40
C ILE A 47 6.26 34.24 26.36
N ALA A 48 6.27 32.92 26.14
CA ALA A 48 7.08 32.26 25.13
C ALA A 48 6.85 32.86 23.73
N SER A 49 5.59 33.06 23.34
CA SER A 49 5.20 33.69 22.08
C SER A 49 5.76 35.11 21.93
N ARG A 50 5.81 35.89 23.02
CA ARG A 50 6.39 37.24 23.03
C ARG A 50 7.91 37.18 22.90
N LEU A 51 8.59 36.29 23.63
CA LEU A 51 10.04 36.13 23.57
C LEU A 51 10.52 35.66 22.20
N VAL A 52 9.79 34.76 21.54
CA VAL A 52 10.10 34.36 20.16
C VAL A 52 9.97 35.54 19.20
N LYS A 53 8.92 36.38 19.33
CA LYS A 53 8.80 37.60 18.51
C LYS A 53 9.95 38.58 18.75
N VAL A 54 10.37 38.74 20.00
CA VAL A 54 11.50 39.63 20.34
C VAL A 54 12.80 39.12 19.73
N LEU A 55 13.05 37.81 19.74
CA LEU A 55 14.23 37.19 19.10
C LEU A 55 14.34 37.60 17.63
N TRP A 56 13.26 37.47 16.87
CA TRP A 56 13.25 37.74 15.44
C TRP A 56 13.23 39.23 15.10
N ASN A 57 12.63 40.08 15.96
CA ASN A 57 12.60 41.52 15.75
C ASN A 57 13.90 42.22 16.17
N LYS A 58 14.62 41.69 17.16
CA LYS A 58 15.84 42.29 17.74
C LYS A 58 17.09 41.43 17.55
N GLU A 59 17.08 40.53 16.57
CA GLU A 59 18.17 39.58 16.27
C GLU A 59 19.55 40.26 16.25
N SER A 60 19.70 41.40 15.57
CA SER A 60 20.97 42.11 15.45
C SER A 60 21.47 42.68 16.79
N GLU A 61 20.57 43.21 17.61
CA GLU A 61 20.92 43.80 18.92
C GLU A 61 21.34 42.72 19.92
N LEU A 62 20.59 41.61 19.96
CA LEU A 62 20.85 40.49 20.86
C LEU A 62 22.15 39.77 20.48
N SER A 63 22.37 39.52 19.18
CA SER A 63 23.57 38.84 18.68
C SER A 63 24.85 39.68 18.84
N ARG A 64 24.74 41.02 18.82
CA ARG A 64 25.89 41.91 19.05
C ARG A 64 26.45 41.79 20.47
N VAL A 65 25.58 41.55 21.44
CA VAL A 65 25.96 41.46 22.86
C VAL A 65 26.33 40.02 23.25
N ASN A 66 25.71 39.03 22.61
CA ASN A 66 26.00 37.61 22.82
C ASN A 66 26.25 36.92 21.46
N PRO A 67 27.51 36.76 21.03
CA PRO A 67 27.84 36.07 19.77
C PRO A 67 27.34 34.62 19.71
N ASP A 68 27.26 33.95 20.87
CA ASP A 68 26.85 32.54 21.00
C ASP A 68 25.33 32.36 21.16
N LEU A 69 24.57 33.45 21.10
CA LEU A 69 23.12 33.48 21.31
C LEU A 69 22.40 32.36 20.55
N TRP A 70 22.70 32.20 19.26
CA TRP A 70 22.00 31.25 18.41
C TRP A 70 22.31 29.79 18.75
N GLN A 71 23.54 29.50 19.19
CA GLN A 71 23.90 28.16 19.63
C GLN A 71 23.20 27.81 20.94
N GLN A 72 23.10 28.77 21.87
CA GLN A 72 22.38 28.60 23.14
C GLN A 72 20.88 28.41 22.92
N VAL A 73 20.26 29.31 22.14
CA VAL A 73 18.82 29.27 21.83
C VAL A 73 18.42 28.00 21.08
N ALA A 74 19.30 27.44 20.24
CA ALA A 74 19.03 26.19 19.53
C ALA A 74 18.80 24.98 20.47
N GLN A 75 19.36 25.00 21.69
CA GLN A 75 19.27 23.89 22.64
C GLN A 75 18.06 23.99 23.59
N ILE A 76 17.40 25.15 23.64
CA ILE A 76 16.38 25.46 24.65
C ILE A 76 14.97 25.18 24.12
N ARG A 77 14.09 24.62 24.97
CA ARG A 77 12.68 24.44 24.66
C ARG A 77 11.88 25.68 25.04
N PHE A 78 11.70 26.59 24.10
CA PHE A 78 10.95 27.84 24.36
C PHE A 78 9.98 28.21 23.24
N VAL A 79 9.89 27.42 22.17
CA VAL A 79 9.00 27.70 21.05
C VAL A 79 7.66 27.00 21.30
N PRO A 80 6.54 27.73 21.41
CA PRO A 80 5.24 27.11 21.61
C PRO A 80 4.77 26.40 20.34
N GLY A 81 4.32 25.15 20.48
CA GLY A 81 3.82 24.33 19.40
C GLY A 81 2.84 23.26 19.88
N ILE A 82 1.91 22.87 19.00
CA ILE A 82 0.91 21.84 19.28
C ILE A 82 1.54 20.47 19.09
N ASP A 83 1.44 19.61 20.10
CA ASP A 83 1.84 18.22 20.02
C ASP A 83 0.92 17.46 19.03
N PRO A 84 1.47 16.83 17.98
CA PRO A 84 0.67 16.09 16.99
C PRO A 84 -0.16 14.93 17.55
N TRP A 85 0.25 14.38 18.69
CA TRP A 85 -0.36 13.20 19.30
C TRP A 85 -1.42 13.57 20.33
N THR A 86 -1.09 14.49 21.24
CA THR A 86 -2.02 14.88 22.31
C THR A 86 -2.90 16.07 21.93
N GLY A 87 -2.54 16.83 20.90
CA GLY A 87 -3.21 18.08 20.54
C GLY A 87 -3.01 19.21 21.56
N SER A 88 -2.18 19.00 22.59
CA SER A 88 -1.90 19.98 23.64
C SER A 88 -0.74 20.90 23.23
N MET A 89 -0.81 22.17 23.62
CA MET A 89 0.31 23.10 23.45
C MET A 89 1.46 22.70 24.38
N ARG A 90 2.70 22.76 23.88
CA ARG A 90 3.93 22.51 24.63
C ARG A 90 5.07 23.40 24.14
N LEU A 91 6.16 23.52 24.93
CA LEU A 91 7.40 24.13 24.46
C LEU A 91 8.32 23.11 23.77
N TRP A 92 8.93 23.57 22.67
CA TRP A 92 9.78 22.78 21.79
C TRP A 92 11.08 23.51 21.47
N ARG A 93 12.10 22.74 21.11
CA ARG A 93 13.29 23.26 20.43
C ARG A 93 12.97 23.40 18.95
N TYR A 94 13.61 24.34 18.29
CA TYR A 94 13.49 24.45 16.84
C TYR A 94 13.93 23.18 16.09
N SER A 95 14.94 22.45 16.59
CA SER A 95 15.41 21.18 16.00
C SER A 95 14.36 20.07 15.99
N ASP A 96 13.39 20.13 16.90
CA ASP A 96 12.38 19.10 17.12
C ASP A 96 11.05 19.46 16.44
N MET A 97 11.02 20.57 15.68
CA MET A 97 9.84 21.04 14.97
C MET A 97 10.07 21.06 13.46
N ALA A 98 9.00 20.87 12.70
CA ALA A 98 9.00 21.07 11.26
C ALA A 98 8.48 22.47 10.89
N ILE A 99 8.88 22.95 9.73
CA ILE A 99 8.35 24.21 9.19
C ILE A 99 7.04 23.96 8.45
N ASP A 100 6.26 25.02 8.29
CA ASP A 100 4.91 24.99 7.69
C ASP A 100 4.87 24.44 6.25
N THR A 101 5.96 24.61 5.48
CA THR A 101 6.07 24.04 4.12
C THR A 101 6.22 22.52 4.12
N ASP A 102 6.71 21.94 5.20
CA ASP A 102 6.93 20.50 5.35
C ASP A 102 5.78 19.82 6.11
N PHE A 103 4.74 20.57 6.49
CA PHE A 103 3.60 20.07 7.28
C PHE A 103 3.05 18.74 6.73
N ALA A 104 2.77 18.66 5.43
CA ALA A 104 2.20 17.48 4.81
C ALA A 104 3.05 16.20 5.02
N LEU A 105 4.37 16.35 5.18
CA LEU A 105 5.31 15.26 5.32
C LEU A 105 5.34 14.68 6.74
N VAL A 106 4.98 15.45 7.76
CA VAL A 106 5.25 15.10 9.17
C VAL A 106 4.15 15.46 10.17
N TRP A 107 2.97 15.92 9.72
CA TRP A 107 1.89 16.41 10.59
C TRP A 107 1.39 15.46 11.68
N THR A 108 1.67 14.14 11.59
CA THR A 108 1.37 13.18 12.67
C THR A 108 2.56 12.87 13.57
N THR A 109 3.76 13.35 13.27
CA THR A 109 5.03 12.95 13.89
C THR A 109 5.80 14.08 14.53
N LEU A 110 5.81 15.27 13.92
CA LEU A 110 6.53 16.43 14.41
C LEU A 110 5.56 17.61 14.58
N PRO A 111 5.68 18.37 15.66
CA PRO A 111 4.98 19.65 15.79
C PRO A 111 5.44 20.61 14.69
N VAL A 112 4.55 21.45 14.21
CA VAL A 112 4.85 22.42 13.15
C VAL A 112 4.95 23.82 13.73
N VAL A 113 6.05 24.50 13.42
CA VAL A 113 6.31 25.88 13.87
C VAL A 113 5.21 26.79 13.34
N ASN A 114 4.56 27.53 14.23
CA ASN A 114 3.60 28.55 13.81
C ASN A 114 4.29 29.56 12.90
N ASN A 115 3.66 29.94 11.79
CA ASN A 115 4.24 30.88 10.82
C ASN A 115 4.67 32.23 11.44
N LYS A 116 4.03 32.67 12.53
CA LYS A 116 4.43 33.88 13.29
C LYS A 116 5.80 33.76 13.97
N PHE A 117 6.26 32.53 14.16
CA PHE A 117 7.48 32.13 14.86
C PHE A 117 8.50 31.46 13.91
N ALA A 118 8.19 31.45 12.61
CA ALA A 118 8.99 30.77 11.61
C ALA A 118 10.39 31.42 11.50
N PRO A 119 11.47 30.64 11.68
CA PRO A 119 12.81 31.14 11.50
C PRO A 119 13.08 31.51 10.04
N ARG A 120 14.05 32.41 9.84
CA ARG A 120 14.57 32.71 8.50
C ARG A 120 15.40 31.52 7.98
N PRO A 121 15.34 31.17 6.68
CA PRO A 121 16.07 30.03 6.12
C PRO A 121 17.57 30.00 6.42
N GLN A 122 18.21 31.17 6.51
CA GLN A 122 19.63 31.31 6.85
C GLN A 122 19.98 30.76 8.24
N ARG A 123 19.00 30.66 9.14
CA ARG A 123 19.18 30.18 10.52
C ARG A 123 18.86 28.71 10.71
N TYR A 124 18.30 28.01 9.71
CA TYR A 124 17.88 26.61 9.85
C TYR A 124 19.03 25.70 10.31
N ARG A 125 20.21 25.86 9.70
CA ARG A 125 21.39 25.06 10.05
C ARG A 125 21.83 25.26 11.51
N ILE A 126 21.76 26.48 12.03
CA ILE A 126 22.19 26.79 13.40
C ILE A 126 21.15 26.30 14.41
N LEU A 127 19.87 26.44 14.08
CA LEU A 127 18.75 26.00 14.90
C LEU A 127 18.47 24.49 14.81
N GLY A 128 19.19 23.76 13.97
CA GLY A 128 19.01 22.31 13.77
C GLY A 128 17.74 21.93 13.01
N ILE A 129 17.11 22.86 12.29
CA ILE A 129 15.89 22.60 11.53
C ILE A 129 16.24 21.84 10.26
N SER A 130 15.64 20.66 10.08
CA SER A 130 15.75 19.85 8.87
C SER A 130 14.59 20.17 7.92
N SER A 131 14.89 20.88 6.83
CA SER A 131 13.95 21.05 5.71
C SER A 131 14.65 20.67 4.39
N PRO A 132 14.19 19.63 3.68
CA PRO A 132 13.05 18.77 4.04
C PRO A 132 13.33 17.92 5.30
N PRO A 133 12.29 17.34 5.94
CA PRO A 133 12.45 16.51 7.12
C PRO A 133 13.20 15.21 6.80
N LYS A 134 13.80 14.60 7.82
CA LYS A 134 14.44 13.29 7.69
C LYS A 134 13.42 12.25 7.22
N THR A 135 13.84 11.37 6.32
CA THR A 135 13.03 10.27 5.76
C THR A 135 12.34 9.44 6.85
N GLU A 136 13.00 9.20 7.97
CA GLU A 136 12.46 8.45 9.11
C GLU A 136 11.14 9.04 9.62
N HIS A 137 11.07 10.37 9.76
CA HIS A 137 9.84 11.05 10.20
C HIS A 137 8.75 10.98 9.12
N VAL A 138 9.12 11.09 7.84
CA VAL A 138 8.15 11.00 6.73
C VAL A 138 7.55 9.59 6.62
N LEU A 139 8.38 8.55 6.80
CA LEU A 139 7.93 7.16 6.83
C LEU A 139 7.05 6.89 8.05
N GLU A 140 7.44 7.37 9.23
CA GLU A 140 6.64 7.22 10.43
C GLU A 140 5.28 7.94 10.31
N ASN A 141 5.25 9.11 9.65
CA ASN A 141 4.02 9.82 9.34
C ASN A 141 3.12 8.97 8.43
N LEU A 142 3.68 8.37 7.37
CA LEU A 142 2.94 7.45 6.52
C LEU A 142 2.43 6.21 7.28
N ARG A 143 3.22 5.61 8.18
CA ARG A 143 2.77 4.47 9.00
C ARG A 143 1.52 4.82 9.81
N ARG A 144 1.53 5.98 10.47
CA ARG A 144 0.39 6.46 11.28
C ARG A 144 -0.84 6.73 10.43
N VAL A 145 -0.65 7.36 9.27
CA VAL A 145 -1.74 7.68 8.32
C VAL A 145 -2.35 6.41 7.71
N THR A 146 -1.54 5.40 7.41
CA THR A 146 -1.98 4.19 6.70
C THR A 146 -2.48 3.08 7.62
N SER A 147 -2.12 3.13 8.91
CA SER A 147 -2.56 2.15 9.92
C SER A 147 -3.94 2.47 10.52
N SER A 148 -4.41 3.70 10.35
CA SER A 148 -5.71 4.17 10.84
C SER A 148 -6.75 4.20 9.73
N ASP A 149 -8.04 4.25 10.09
CA ASP A 149 -9.10 4.41 9.10
C ASP A 149 -8.95 5.73 8.31
N PRO A 150 -9.05 5.71 6.96
CA PRO A 150 -8.87 6.90 6.14
C PRO A 150 -9.86 8.03 6.44
N HIS A 151 -11.08 7.74 6.90
CA HIS A 151 -12.04 8.78 7.29
C HIS A 151 -11.60 9.47 8.59
N THR A 152 -11.17 8.70 9.59
CA THR A 152 -10.59 9.26 10.82
C THR A 152 -9.35 10.12 10.52
N MET A 153 -8.46 9.67 9.63
CA MET A 153 -7.26 10.44 9.29
C MET A 153 -7.56 11.71 8.50
N ARG A 154 -8.56 11.69 7.62
CA ARG A 154 -9.05 12.91 6.96
C ARG A 154 -9.56 13.94 7.97
N GLN A 155 -10.31 13.48 8.97
CA GLN A 155 -10.82 14.35 10.04
C GLN A 155 -9.68 14.92 10.87
N LYS A 156 -8.73 14.09 11.32
CA LYS A 156 -7.54 14.55 12.06
C LYS A 156 -6.71 15.55 11.27
N LEU A 157 -6.50 15.30 9.97
CA LEU A 157 -5.80 16.24 9.10
C LEU A 157 -6.57 17.56 9.00
N HIS A 158 -7.89 17.50 8.84
CA HIS A 158 -8.74 18.70 8.79
C HIS A 158 -8.64 19.52 10.09
N ASP A 159 -8.66 18.85 11.25
CA ASP A 159 -8.52 19.51 12.54
C ASP A 159 -7.11 20.09 12.74
N ALA A 160 -6.06 19.37 12.35
CA ALA A 160 -4.69 19.90 12.34
C ALA A 160 -4.60 21.15 11.47
N LEU A 161 -5.15 21.11 10.25
CA LEU A 161 -5.15 22.23 9.31
C LEU A 161 -5.88 23.48 9.83
N LYS A 162 -6.88 23.36 10.71
CA LYS A 162 -7.55 24.53 11.32
C LYS A 162 -6.59 25.42 12.11
N HIS A 163 -5.55 24.81 12.70
CA HIS A 163 -4.55 25.53 13.48
C HIS A 163 -3.40 26.08 12.63
N HIS A 164 -3.33 25.72 11.33
CA HIS A 164 -2.32 26.20 10.39
C HIS A 164 -2.87 27.28 9.46
N GLN A 165 -2.32 28.51 9.57
CA GLN A 165 -2.82 29.68 8.84
C GLN A 165 -2.42 29.70 7.35
N ARG A 166 -1.40 28.93 6.95
CA ARG A 166 -0.93 28.85 5.56
C ARG A 166 -1.41 27.55 4.94
N ARG A 167 -2.13 27.66 3.82
CA ARG A 167 -2.64 26.52 3.03
C ARG A 167 -1.52 25.87 2.21
N THR A 168 -0.40 25.49 2.80
CA THR A 168 0.60 24.65 2.11
C THR A 168 0.00 23.30 1.73
N CYS A 169 -0.92 22.81 2.55
CA CYS A 169 -1.76 21.65 2.28
C CYS A 169 -3.23 22.03 2.50
N ALA A 170 -4.08 21.92 1.46
CA ALA A 170 -5.49 22.27 1.56
C ALA A 170 -6.41 21.06 1.75
N SER A 171 -5.91 19.86 1.41
CA SER A 171 -6.72 18.65 1.39
C SER A 171 -5.89 17.41 1.70
N PHE A 172 -6.58 16.31 2.00
CA PHE A 172 -5.95 14.99 2.14
C PHE A 172 -5.20 14.59 0.87
N GLU A 173 -5.74 14.88 -0.31
CA GLU A 173 -5.05 14.59 -1.57
C GLU A 173 -3.77 15.40 -1.72
N ASP A 174 -3.80 16.70 -1.40
CA ASP A 174 -2.62 17.56 -1.50
C ASP A 174 -1.51 17.16 -0.51
N SER A 175 -1.89 16.64 0.67
CA SER A 175 -0.94 16.03 1.60
C SER A 175 -0.20 14.87 0.95
N PHE A 176 -0.93 13.93 0.34
CA PHE A 176 -0.33 12.79 -0.35
C PHE A 176 0.49 13.22 -1.58
N LYS A 177 0.07 14.23 -2.34
CA LYS A 177 0.88 14.78 -3.46
C LYS A 177 2.24 15.28 -2.97
N GLN A 178 2.31 15.96 -1.83
CA GLN A 178 3.57 16.42 -1.27
C GLN A 178 4.45 15.25 -0.80
N VAL A 179 3.85 14.26 -0.14
CA VAL A 179 4.56 13.04 0.27
C VAL A 179 5.10 12.27 -0.95
N PHE A 180 4.31 12.12 -2.01
CA PHE A 180 4.76 11.51 -3.26
C PHE A 180 5.84 12.34 -3.94
N GLY A 181 5.74 13.67 -3.92
CA GLY A 181 6.79 14.55 -4.42
C GLY A 181 8.11 14.38 -3.66
N PHE A 182 8.06 14.23 -2.34
CA PHE A 182 9.23 13.94 -1.51
C PHE A 182 9.84 12.59 -1.90
N PHE A 183 9.05 11.52 -1.95
CA PHE A 183 9.57 10.20 -2.29
C PHE A 183 10.02 10.10 -3.74
N LEU A 184 9.37 10.75 -4.70
CA LEU A 184 9.81 10.73 -6.10
C LEU A 184 11.25 11.24 -6.26
N ARG A 185 11.62 12.27 -5.49
CA ARG A 185 12.99 12.84 -5.50
C ARG A 185 14.00 12.00 -4.73
N ASN A 186 13.59 11.38 -3.63
CA ASN A 186 14.50 10.73 -2.69
C ASN A 186 14.45 9.18 -2.75
N PHE A 187 13.64 8.60 -3.64
CA PHE A 187 13.34 7.15 -3.63
C PHE A 187 14.60 6.30 -3.78
N ASP A 188 15.50 6.70 -4.66
CA ASP A 188 16.66 5.90 -5.02
C ASP A 188 17.69 5.83 -3.88
N ASP A 189 17.74 6.88 -3.04
CA ASP A 189 18.59 6.98 -1.86
C ASP A 189 18.05 6.20 -0.64
N LEU A 190 16.80 5.72 -0.70
CA LEU A 190 16.21 4.95 0.40
C LEU A 190 16.88 3.58 0.57
N ALA A 191 16.98 3.15 1.83
CA ALA A 191 17.38 1.79 2.15
C ALA A 191 16.40 0.76 1.55
N ASN A 192 16.91 -0.42 1.20
CA ASN A 192 16.08 -1.49 0.62
C ASN A 192 14.93 -1.93 1.54
N LYS A 193 15.12 -1.83 2.87
CA LYS A 193 14.08 -2.10 3.87
C LYS A 193 12.91 -1.12 3.69
N ASP A 194 13.19 0.18 3.60
CA ASP A 194 12.18 1.23 3.48
C ASP A 194 11.47 1.17 2.12
N LYS A 195 12.22 0.89 1.04
CA LYS A 195 11.64 0.63 -0.30
C LYS A 195 10.65 -0.53 -0.26
N LYS A 196 11.01 -1.63 0.42
CA LYS A 196 10.13 -2.81 0.57
C LYS A 196 8.91 -2.47 1.43
N GLU A 197 9.07 -1.69 2.48
CA GLU A 197 7.97 -1.24 3.32
C GLU A 197 6.97 -0.41 2.53
N LEU A 198 7.43 0.62 1.81
CA LEU A 198 6.60 1.48 0.96
C LEU A 198 5.82 0.66 -0.08
N ARG A 199 6.44 -0.33 -0.71
CA ARG A 199 5.76 -1.21 -1.69
C ARG A 199 4.59 -2.00 -1.10
N ASN A 200 4.65 -2.34 0.18
CA ASN A 200 3.63 -3.15 0.86
C ASN A 200 2.55 -2.31 1.57
N MET A 201 2.76 -1.01 1.71
CA MET A 201 1.86 -0.11 2.41
C MET A 201 0.69 0.34 1.51
N PRO A 202 -0.55 0.38 2.02
CA PRO A 202 -1.67 1.00 1.30
C PRO A 202 -1.50 2.52 1.34
N LEU A 203 -0.82 3.10 0.35
CA LEU A 203 -0.39 4.50 0.36
C LEU A 203 -1.12 5.41 -0.62
N VAL A 204 -1.88 4.87 -1.59
CA VAL A 204 -2.51 5.70 -2.62
C VAL A 204 -4.00 5.89 -2.31
N PRO A 205 -4.48 7.13 -2.12
CA PRO A 205 -5.90 7.41 -1.95
C PRO A 205 -6.69 7.09 -3.21
N VAL A 206 -7.66 6.18 -3.12
CA VAL A 206 -8.62 5.87 -4.19
C VAL A 206 -10.03 5.92 -3.61
N GLY A 207 -10.77 6.99 -3.92
CA GLY A 207 -12.06 7.26 -3.31
C GLY A 207 -11.93 7.35 -1.79
N SER A 208 -12.67 6.53 -1.04
CA SER A 208 -12.63 6.53 0.42
C SER A 208 -11.48 5.72 1.03
N ARG A 209 -10.72 4.95 0.25
CA ARG A 209 -9.75 3.96 0.75
C ARG A 209 -8.31 4.32 0.39
N LEU A 210 -7.37 3.69 1.07
CA LEU A 210 -5.96 3.67 0.68
C LEU A 210 -5.62 2.32 0.06
N VAL A 211 -4.88 2.33 -1.05
CA VAL A 211 -4.59 1.14 -1.86
C VAL A 211 -3.08 1.00 -2.07
N LYS A 212 -2.58 -0.24 -2.08
CA LYS A 212 -1.17 -0.55 -2.41
C LYS A 212 -0.89 -0.20 -3.87
N ALA A 213 0.31 0.29 -4.17
CA ALA A 213 0.69 0.61 -5.55
C ALA A 213 0.64 -0.61 -6.49
N SER A 214 0.88 -1.82 -5.99
CA SER A 214 0.79 -3.08 -6.76
C SER A 214 -0.62 -3.40 -7.27
N ARG A 215 -1.66 -2.76 -6.73
CA ARG A 215 -3.06 -2.88 -7.19
C ARG A 215 -3.47 -1.76 -8.14
N LEU A 216 -2.54 -0.88 -8.50
CA LEU A 216 -2.76 0.24 -9.41
C LEU A 216 -2.24 -0.04 -10.81
N PHE A 217 -3.00 0.43 -11.78
CA PHE A 217 -2.69 0.32 -13.20
C PHE A 217 -2.84 1.66 -13.88
N LEU A 218 -1.93 2.02 -14.79
CA LEU A 218 -2.06 3.28 -15.53
C LEU A 218 -3.24 3.23 -16.50
N ARG A 219 -3.55 2.05 -17.05
CA ARG A 219 -4.74 1.83 -17.88
C ARG A 219 -5.43 0.53 -17.47
N LEU A 220 -6.69 0.66 -17.07
CA LEU A 220 -7.55 -0.47 -16.73
C LEU A 220 -8.73 -0.51 -17.71
N LYS A 221 -8.82 -1.56 -18.53
CA LYS A 221 -9.86 -1.68 -19.57
C LYS A 221 -11.28 -1.73 -19.00
N GLU A 222 -11.44 -2.26 -17.79
CA GLU A 222 -12.73 -2.42 -17.12
C GLU A 222 -12.59 -2.27 -15.61
N PRO A 223 -13.60 -1.75 -14.90
CA PRO A 223 -13.53 -1.61 -13.46
C PRO A 223 -13.54 -2.97 -12.76
N LEU A 224 -12.51 -3.21 -11.94
CA LEU A 224 -12.32 -4.40 -11.10
C LEU A 224 -12.38 -4.06 -9.60
N PHE A 225 -13.26 -3.11 -9.25
CA PHE A 225 -13.54 -2.72 -7.88
C PHE A 225 -14.02 -3.91 -7.03
N PRO A 226 -13.54 -4.11 -5.79
CA PRO A 226 -12.70 -3.23 -4.98
C PRO A 226 -11.20 -3.60 -4.96
N PHE A 227 -10.70 -4.35 -5.93
CA PHE A 227 -9.37 -4.99 -5.83
C PHE A 227 -8.29 -4.41 -6.74
N MET A 228 -8.66 -3.97 -7.94
CA MET A 228 -7.74 -3.38 -8.89
C MET A 228 -8.29 -2.03 -9.36
N PHE A 229 -7.41 -1.04 -9.45
CA PHE A 229 -7.79 0.34 -9.70
C PHE A 229 -6.91 0.98 -10.76
N GLU A 230 -7.49 1.91 -11.50
CA GLU A 230 -6.71 2.84 -12.30
C GLU A 230 -6.06 3.90 -11.38
N VAL A 231 -4.87 4.38 -11.75
CA VAL A 231 -4.22 5.49 -11.03
C VAL A 231 -5.14 6.71 -11.08
N PRO A 232 -5.53 7.29 -9.92
CA PRO A 232 -6.36 8.48 -9.91
C PRO A 232 -5.66 9.64 -10.64
N ARG A 233 -6.40 10.34 -11.51
CA ARG A 233 -5.85 11.44 -12.33
C ARG A 233 -5.14 12.51 -11.50
N ALA A 234 -5.61 12.77 -10.27
CA ALA A 234 -5.00 13.70 -9.33
C ALA A 234 -3.53 13.38 -8.99
N PHE A 235 -3.11 12.13 -9.19
CA PHE A 235 -1.75 11.65 -8.90
C PHE A 235 -0.94 11.27 -10.16
N GLY A 236 -1.42 11.57 -11.37
CA GLY A 236 -0.74 11.19 -12.61
C GLY A 236 0.69 11.75 -12.76
N ALA A 237 1.00 12.86 -12.09
CA ALA A 237 2.37 13.40 -12.04
C ALA A 237 3.38 12.47 -11.33
N PHE A 238 2.91 11.45 -10.61
CA PHE A 238 3.73 10.52 -9.82
C PHE A 238 3.79 9.11 -10.41
N ASP A 239 3.43 8.93 -11.68
CA ASP A 239 3.44 7.63 -12.36
C ASP A 239 4.77 6.88 -12.23
N LEU A 240 5.91 7.60 -12.34
CA LEU A 240 7.23 7.02 -12.17
C LEU A 240 7.44 6.45 -10.75
N LEU A 241 6.99 7.17 -9.72
CA LEU A 241 7.05 6.69 -8.34
C LEU A 241 6.17 5.46 -8.17
N PHE A 242 4.93 5.48 -8.67
CA PHE A 242 4.04 4.34 -8.55
C PHE A 242 4.59 3.10 -9.27
N GLN A 243 5.24 3.25 -10.43
CA GLN A 243 5.95 2.15 -11.09
C GLN A 243 7.07 1.58 -10.21
N LYS A 244 7.89 2.44 -9.58
CA LYS A 244 8.93 2.01 -8.61
C LYS A 244 8.35 1.28 -7.39
N LEU A 245 7.11 1.63 -7.01
CA LEU A 245 6.34 1.01 -5.92
C LEU A 245 5.57 -0.25 -6.35
N GLY A 246 5.52 -0.59 -7.64
CA GLY A 246 4.93 -1.82 -8.17
C GLY A 246 3.66 -1.65 -9.00
N ALA A 247 3.22 -0.43 -9.29
CA ALA A 247 2.16 -0.19 -10.27
C ALA A 247 2.63 -0.60 -11.67
N THR A 248 1.72 -1.07 -12.51
CA THR A 248 2.04 -1.54 -13.87
C THR A 248 1.18 -0.84 -14.92
N GLN A 249 1.60 -0.90 -16.18
CA GLN A 249 0.87 -0.23 -17.26
C GLN A 249 -0.54 -0.78 -17.46
N ALA A 250 -0.67 -2.10 -17.43
CA ALA A 250 -1.93 -2.83 -17.53
C ALA A 250 -1.81 -4.16 -16.75
N PRO A 251 -2.92 -4.74 -16.28
CA PRO A 251 -2.90 -6.02 -15.59
C PRO A 251 -2.30 -7.14 -16.44
N ARG A 252 -1.36 -7.89 -15.86
CA ARG A 252 -0.80 -9.12 -16.43
C ARG A 252 -1.35 -10.34 -15.68
N ALA A 253 -1.15 -11.54 -16.22
CA ALA A 253 -1.54 -12.79 -15.57
C ALA A 253 -1.03 -12.87 -14.11
N GLU A 254 0.23 -12.49 -13.88
CA GLU A 254 0.85 -12.43 -12.54
C GLU A 254 0.15 -11.47 -11.58
N SER A 255 -0.34 -10.33 -12.09
CA SER A 255 -1.08 -9.34 -11.30
C SER A 255 -2.39 -9.97 -10.79
N TYR A 256 -3.13 -10.65 -11.66
CA TYR A 256 -4.38 -11.33 -11.28
C TYR A 256 -4.14 -12.41 -10.23
N VAL A 257 -3.16 -13.29 -10.45
CA VAL A 257 -2.83 -14.38 -9.52
C VAL A 257 -2.40 -13.83 -8.15
N THR A 258 -1.56 -12.80 -8.14
CA THR A 258 -1.10 -12.16 -6.90
C THR A 258 -2.25 -11.54 -6.15
N THR A 259 -3.11 -10.76 -6.82
CA THR A 259 -4.28 -10.14 -6.19
C THR A 259 -5.27 -11.18 -5.69
N LEU A 260 -5.57 -12.26 -6.44
CA LEU A 260 -6.44 -13.35 -5.98
C LEU A 260 -5.91 -14.00 -4.70
N ARG A 261 -4.60 -14.20 -4.61
CA ARG A 261 -3.95 -14.74 -3.41
C ARG A 261 -4.02 -13.77 -2.23
N GLU A 262 -3.83 -12.48 -2.46
CA GLU A 262 -4.02 -11.47 -1.42
C GLU A 262 -5.47 -11.47 -0.92
N ILE A 263 -6.46 -11.53 -1.81
CA ILE A 263 -7.88 -11.62 -1.44
C ILE A 263 -8.12 -12.87 -0.57
N TYR A 264 -7.58 -14.03 -0.96
CA TYR A 264 -7.70 -15.25 -0.17
C TYR A 264 -7.15 -15.08 1.26
N ARG A 265 -5.98 -14.44 1.41
CA ARG A 265 -5.37 -14.16 2.72
C ARG A 265 -6.15 -13.12 3.53
N GLU A 266 -6.60 -12.05 2.87
CA GLU A 266 -7.33 -10.93 3.50
C GLU A 266 -8.76 -11.30 3.87
N SER A 267 -9.35 -12.30 3.20
CA SER A 267 -10.71 -12.75 3.49
C SER A 267 -10.80 -13.60 4.76
N TYR A 268 -9.72 -14.24 5.20
CA TYR A 268 -9.71 -15.15 6.36
C TYR A 268 -10.87 -16.18 6.36
N GLY A 269 -11.19 -16.73 5.19
CA GLY A 269 -12.32 -17.67 5.02
C GLY A 269 -13.72 -17.03 5.05
N ARG A 270 -13.83 -15.70 5.13
CA ARG A 270 -15.10 -14.98 5.00
C ARG A 270 -15.68 -15.13 3.59
N ARG A 271 -17.01 -15.16 3.50
CA ARG A 271 -17.75 -15.05 2.24
C ARG A 271 -17.54 -13.67 1.61
N LEU A 272 -17.21 -13.66 0.32
CA LEU A 272 -17.12 -12.44 -0.48
C LEU A 272 -18.50 -11.81 -0.63
N ASN A 273 -18.56 -10.48 -0.56
CA ASN A 273 -19.78 -9.77 -0.93
C ASN A 273 -20.02 -9.81 -2.45
N ILE A 274 -21.20 -9.38 -2.91
CA ILE A 274 -21.59 -9.47 -4.32
C ILE A 274 -20.61 -8.74 -5.24
N ASN A 275 -20.11 -7.56 -4.84
CA ASN A 275 -19.18 -6.76 -5.63
C ASN A 275 -17.79 -7.42 -5.69
N GLU A 276 -17.30 -7.93 -4.56
CA GLU A 276 -16.05 -8.67 -4.47
C GLU A 276 -16.09 -9.94 -5.33
N LEU A 277 -17.15 -10.73 -5.20
CA LEU A 277 -17.33 -11.95 -5.99
C LEU A 277 -17.36 -11.64 -7.48
N ASN A 278 -18.15 -10.64 -7.92
CA ASN A 278 -18.21 -10.26 -9.32
C ASN A 278 -16.85 -9.80 -9.87
N SER A 279 -16.05 -9.10 -9.07
CA SER A 279 -14.69 -8.70 -9.46
C SER A 279 -13.77 -9.91 -9.60
N VAL A 280 -13.80 -10.84 -8.65
CA VAL A 280 -13.04 -12.10 -8.72
C VAL A 280 -13.41 -12.92 -9.96
N LEU A 281 -14.69 -13.07 -10.27
CA LEU A 281 -15.15 -13.80 -11.46
C LEU A 281 -14.62 -13.16 -12.75
N LYS A 282 -14.65 -11.83 -12.86
CA LYS A 282 -14.07 -11.09 -13.99
C LYS A 282 -12.57 -11.31 -14.10
N MET A 283 -11.84 -11.20 -12.98
CA MET A 283 -10.40 -11.44 -12.93
C MET A 283 -10.04 -12.86 -13.41
N LEU A 284 -10.77 -13.89 -12.96
CA LEU A 284 -10.57 -15.27 -13.38
C LEU A 284 -10.85 -15.48 -14.87
N THR A 285 -11.90 -14.83 -15.39
CA THR A 285 -12.23 -14.85 -16.82
C THR A 285 -11.10 -14.25 -17.66
N ARG A 286 -10.57 -13.08 -17.26
CA ARG A 286 -9.42 -12.44 -17.92
C ARG A 286 -8.16 -13.28 -17.83
N LEU A 287 -7.87 -13.82 -16.65
CA LEU A 287 -6.72 -14.69 -16.45
C LEU A 287 -6.77 -15.91 -17.38
N SER A 288 -7.94 -16.55 -17.53
CA SER A 288 -8.09 -17.69 -18.45
C SER A 288 -7.87 -17.33 -19.92
N SER A 289 -8.26 -16.11 -20.32
CA SER A 289 -8.07 -15.62 -21.68
C SER A 289 -6.59 -15.42 -21.96
N LEU A 290 -5.85 -14.82 -21.01
CA LEU A 290 -4.40 -14.63 -21.10
C LEU A 290 -3.60 -15.95 -21.06
N ILE A 291 -4.10 -16.97 -20.36
CA ILE A 291 -3.48 -18.30 -20.34
C ILE A 291 -3.71 -19.03 -21.68
N SER A 292 -4.81 -18.73 -22.38
CA SER A 292 -5.16 -19.37 -23.66
C SER A 292 -4.46 -18.74 -24.88
N GLU A 293 -3.82 -17.57 -24.73
CA GLU A 293 -3.08 -16.92 -25.82
C GLU A 293 -1.75 -17.65 -26.05
N PRO A 294 -1.50 -18.25 -27.23
CA PRO A 294 -0.16 -18.70 -27.59
C PRO A 294 0.75 -17.47 -27.64
N ARG A 295 1.94 -17.54 -27.02
CA ARG A 295 2.97 -16.49 -27.13
C ARG A 295 3.31 -16.31 -28.62
N SER A 296 2.73 -15.32 -29.26
CA SER A 296 3.22 -14.83 -30.55
C SER A 296 4.54 -14.11 -30.26
N GLU A 297 5.63 -14.74 -30.68
CA GLU A 297 6.92 -14.06 -30.80
C GLU A 297 6.76 -12.83 -31.71
N PRO A 298 7.43 -11.71 -31.41
CA PRO A 298 7.44 -10.58 -32.32
C PRO A 298 8.17 -10.99 -33.61
N SER A 299 7.41 -11.14 -34.69
CA SER A 299 7.93 -11.33 -36.04
C SER A 299 8.85 -10.17 -36.39
N SER A 300 10.12 -10.48 -36.59
CA SER A 300 11.10 -9.59 -37.20
C SER A 300 10.66 -9.28 -38.63
N GLU A 301 10.14 -8.07 -38.85
CA GLU A 301 10.03 -7.50 -40.18
C GLU A 301 11.44 -7.16 -40.69
N SER A 302 11.94 -8.04 -41.55
CA SER A 302 12.98 -7.76 -42.53
C SER A 302 12.55 -6.62 -43.46
N LYS A 303 13.34 -5.54 -43.48
CA LYS A 303 13.46 -4.66 -44.64
C LYS A 303 14.90 -4.66 -45.10
N ASP A 304 15.13 -5.33 -46.22
CA ASP A 304 16.19 -4.99 -47.15
C ASP A 304 16.02 -3.53 -47.61
N VAL A 305 17.11 -2.77 -47.63
CA VAL A 305 17.64 -2.02 -48.80
C VAL A 305 19.00 -1.41 -48.42
N GLY A 306 20.04 -1.77 -49.18
CA GLY A 306 20.98 -0.77 -49.71
C GLY A 306 22.34 -0.58 -49.05
N SER A 307 23.34 -1.25 -49.63
CA SER A 307 24.80 -1.07 -49.60
C SER A 307 25.39 0.32 -49.35
N GLN A 308 26.50 0.35 -48.58
CA GLN A 308 27.86 0.85 -48.87
C GLN A 308 28.54 1.13 -47.52
N GLY A 309 29.77 0.77 -47.17
CA GLY A 309 30.94 0.14 -47.78
C GLY A 309 32.05 0.21 -46.70
N GLY A 310 33.08 -0.63 -46.74
CA GLY A 310 34.22 -0.46 -45.83
C GLY A 310 34.97 -1.75 -45.50
N ILE A 311 36.16 -1.86 -46.09
CA ILE A 311 37.13 -2.94 -46.05
C ILE A 311 37.93 -2.92 -44.72
N GLY A 312 38.30 -4.09 -44.19
CA GLY A 312 39.57 -4.25 -43.46
C GLY A 312 39.64 -5.25 -42.29
N SER A 313 40.27 -6.41 -42.58
CA SER A 313 41.13 -7.24 -41.69
C SER A 313 40.45 -8.08 -40.57
N GLN A 314 40.34 -9.42 -40.68
CA GLN A 314 41.34 -10.47 -40.35
C GLN A 314 41.90 -10.39 -38.91
N GLU A 315 41.99 -11.44 -38.06
CA GLU A 315 41.58 -12.86 -38.02
C GLU A 315 41.95 -13.40 -36.58
N PRO A 316 42.05 -14.71 -36.23
CA PRO A 316 41.07 -15.44 -35.39
C PRO A 316 41.65 -16.16 -34.14
N ILE A 317 40.80 -16.63 -33.21
CA ILE A 317 40.99 -17.85 -32.37
C ILE A 317 39.57 -18.25 -31.89
N GLY A 318 39.04 -19.48 -31.91
CA GLY A 318 39.48 -20.81 -32.29
C GLY A 318 38.34 -21.76 -31.86
N ASN A 319 37.92 -22.64 -32.77
CA ASN A 319 36.87 -23.64 -32.60
C ASN A 319 37.17 -24.66 -31.51
N GLN A 320 36.14 -25.23 -30.88
CA GLN A 320 35.94 -26.69 -30.91
C GLN A 320 34.48 -27.08 -30.64
N ALA A 321 34.01 -27.97 -31.50
CA ALA A 321 32.68 -28.56 -31.56
C ALA A 321 32.73 -30.03 -31.08
N ILE A 322 31.57 -30.71 -31.23
CA ILE A 322 31.29 -32.17 -31.15
C ILE A 322 30.72 -32.59 -29.78
N GLY A 323 29.55 -33.23 -29.65
CA GLY A 323 28.62 -33.73 -30.66
C GLY A 323 27.26 -34.20 -30.08
N SER A 324 26.22 -33.92 -30.86
CA SER A 324 25.15 -34.81 -31.37
C SER A 324 24.55 -35.98 -30.54
N GLN A 325 23.20 -35.90 -30.46
CA GLN A 325 22.17 -36.97 -30.56
C GLN A 325 21.91 -37.86 -29.32
N ALA A 326 20.68 -38.26 -28.94
CA ALA A 326 19.42 -38.37 -29.69
C ALA A 326 18.14 -38.29 -28.80
N ILE A 327 17.09 -37.67 -29.37
CA ILE A 327 15.69 -38.10 -29.53
C ILE A 327 15.01 -38.88 -28.38
N GLY A 328 13.92 -38.31 -27.85
CA GLY A 328 12.90 -39.07 -27.11
C GLY A 328 11.77 -38.22 -26.51
N SER A 329 10.75 -37.92 -27.33
CA SER A 329 9.33 -37.79 -26.92
C SER A 329 8.87 -36.57 -26.09
N GLN A 330 8.23 -35.63 -26.78
CA GLN A 330 7.17 -34.75 -26.28
C GLN A 330 5.89 -35.56 -25.91
N PRO A 331 4.98 -35.10 -25.02
CA PRO A 331 4.26 -33.83 -25.23
C PRO A 331 3.99 -32.99 -23.97
N GLY A 332 3.67 -31.70 -24.20
CA GLY A 332 2.87 -30.90 -23.27
C GLY A 332 3.49 -29.60 -22.81
N ILE A 333 3.31 -28.55 -23.62
CA ILE A 333 3.09 -27.14 -23.26
C ILE A 333 3.52 -26.75 -21.83
N GLY A 334 4.73 -26.19 -21.73
CA GLY A 334 5.28 -25.67 -20.48
C GLY A 334 4.56 -24.40 -20.01
N ILE A 335 3.47 -24.58 -19.26
CA ILE A 335 3.13 -23.65 -18.19
C ILE A 335 4.30 -23.74 -17.19
N GLN A 336 4.92 -22.62 -16.83
CA GLN A 336 5.85 -22.64 -15.68
C GLN A 336 5.13 -23.31 -14.51
N ALA A 337 5.67 -24.42 -14.03
CA ALA A 337 5.03 -25.40 -13.13
C ALA A 337 4.61 -24.86 -11.73
N GLY A 338 4.46 -23.55 -11.54
CA GLY A 338 4.09 -22.90 -10.28
C GLY A 338 2.81 -22.06 -10.30
N VAL A 339 2.19 -21.77 -11.46
CA VAL A 339 1.02 -20.86 -11.52
C VAL A 339 -0.28 -21.58 -11.10
N GLY A 340 -0.49 -22.82 -11.54
CA GLY A 340 -1.70 -23.59 -11.22
C GLY A 340 -1.79 -23.97 -9.74
N SER A 341 -0.69 -24.40 -9.12
CA SER A 341 -0.67 -24.87 -7.73
C SER A 341 -0.92 -23.79 -6.67
N GLN A 342 -0.86 -22.51 -7.05
CA GLN A 342 -1.07 -21.37 -6.14
C GLN A 342 -2.32 -20.54 -6.48
N LEU A 343 -3.15 -21.00 -7.42
CA LEU A 343 -4.38 -20.31 -7.81
C LEU A 343 -5.50 -20.61 -6.79
N VAL A 344 -6.34 -19.61 -6.58
CA VAL A 344 -7.51 -19.66 -5.68
C VAL A 344 -8.75 -19.23 -6.44
N VAL A 345 -9.88 -19.89 -6.16
CA VAL A 345 -11.18 -19.66 -6.80
C VAL A 345 -12.28 -19.61 -5.73
N PRO A 346 -13.42 -18.95 -5.99
CA PRO A 346 -14.55 -18.96 -5.07
C PRO A 346 -15.27 -20.31 -5.05
N SER A 347 -15.66 -20.78 -3.86
CA SER A 347 -16.53 -21.94 -3.64
C SER A 347 -18.00 -21.64 -3.91
N GLU A 348 -18.87 -22.65 -3.81
CA GLU A 348 -20.34 -22.49 -3.86
C GLU A 348 -20.86 -21.48 -2.82
N GLU A 349 -20.22 -21.38 -1.66
CA GLU A 349 -20.53 -20.40 -0.60
C GLU A 349 -19.87 -19.03 -0.81
N SER A 350 -19.22 -18.81 -1.96
CA SER A 350 -18.46 -17.58 -2.27
C SER A 350 -17.29 -17.33 -1.33
N VAL A 351 -16.65 -18.39 -0.83
CA VAL A 351 -15.41 -18.33 -0.04
C VAL A 351 -14.23 -18.62 -0.95
N MET A 352 -13.14 -17.85 -0.86
CA MET A 352 -11.93 -18.12 -1.63
C MET A 352 -11.24 -19.38 -1.12
N VAL A 353 -10.92 -20.31 -2.02
CA VAL A 353 -10.30 -21.60 -1.72
C VAL A 353 -9.26 -21.98 -2.77
N PRO A 354 -8.16 -22.67 -2.41
CA PRO A 354 -7.20 -23.19 -3.38
C PRO A 354 -7.88 -24.11 -4.40
N ILE A 355 -7.45 -24.05 -5.66
CA ILE A 355 -8.07 -24.85 -6.72
C ILE A 355 -8.01 -26.37 -6.47
N GLY A 356 -7.01 -26.85 -5.73
CA GLY A 356 -6.87 -28.27 -5.37
C GLY A 356 -7.89 -28.76 -4.34
N ASN A 357 -8.62 -27.85 -3.68
CA ASN A 357 -9.60 -28.18 -2.65
C ASN A 357 -11.04 -28.08 -3.17
N VAL A 358 -11.24 -27.82 -4.46
CA VAL A 358 -12.57 -27.70 -5.07
C VAL A 358 -12.67 -28.47 -6.37
N VAL A 359 -13.89 -28.90 -6.67
CA VAL A 359 -14.22 -29.56 -7.93
C VAL A 359 -15.33 -28.81 -8.66
N VAL A 360 -15.30 -28.89 -9.99
CA VAL A 360 -16.39 -28.41 -10.84
C VAL A 360 -17.54 -29.41 -10.77
N ASN A 361 -18.73 -28.94 -10.40
CA ASN A 361 -19.93 -29.75 -10.52
C ASN A 361 -20.40 -29.80 -11.98
N ASP A 362 -19.75 -30.64 -12.78
CA ASP A 362 -20.10 -30.89 -14.18
C ASP A 362 -21.18 -31.96 -14.35
N SER A 363 -21.53 -32.68 -13.28
CA SER A 363 -22.62 -33.67 -13.26
C SER A 363 -23.43 -33.59 -11.96
N PRO A 364 -24.56 -32.86 -11.95
CA PRO A 364 -25.42 -32.73 -10.77
C PRO A 364 -25.98 -34.07 -10.27
N LEU A 365 -26.13 -35.06 -11.16
CA LEU A 365 -26.62 -36.40 -10.81
C LEU A 365 -25.58 -37.22 -10.05
N LEU A 366 -24.30 -37.06 -10.36
CA LEU A 366 -23.19 -37.64 -9.60
C LEU A 366 -23.08 -36.94 -8.24
N ALA A 367 -23.18 -35.60 -8.22
CA ALA A 367 -23.08 -34.81 -6.98
C ALA A 367 -24.11 -35.23 -5.92
N LYS A 368 -25.33 -35.62 -6.33
CA LYS A 368 -26.37 -36.14 -5.42
C LYS A 368 -26.01 -37.49 -4.79
N ARG A 369 -25.23 -38.33 -5.48
CA ARG A 369 -24.90 -39.70 -5.07
C ARG A 369 -23.65 -39.79 -4.19
N VAL A 370 -22.66 -38.95 -4.46
CA VAL A 370 -21.39 -38.94 -3.71
C VAL A 370 -21.58 -38.36 -2.29
N GLY A 371 -22.66 -37.62 -2.06
CA GLY A 371 -22.88 -36.92 -0.80
C GLY A 371 -22.03 -35.64 -0.70
N ARG A 372 -22.39 -34.74 0.22
CA ARG A 372 -21.66 -33.45 0.42
C ARG A 372 -20.46 -33.57 1.37
N VAL A 373 -20.18 -34.75 1.93
CA VAL A 373 -19.17 -34.90 2.99
C VAL A 373 -17.78 -34.90 2.35
N GLY A 374 -17.01 -33.83 2.56
CA GLY A 374 -15.61 -33.73 2.16
C GLY A 374 -15.36 -33.23 0.72
N ILE A 375 -16.40 -32.84 -0.02
CA ILE A 375 -16.27 -32.26 -1.37
C ILE A 375 -16.78 -30.83 -1.37
N SER A 376 -15.93 -29.88 -1.74
CA SER A 376 -16.30 -28.49 -1.97
C SER A 376 -16.43 -28.22 -3.47
N TYR A 377 -17.51 -27.54 -3.87
CA TYR A 377 -17.75 -27.21 -5.26
C TYR A 377 -17.29 -25.78 -5.59
N THR A 378 -16.89 -25.54 -6.83
CA THR A 378 -16.67 -24.18 -7.34
C THR A 378 -17.98 -23.38 -7.37
N ASN A 379 -17.87 -22.05 -7.29
CA ASN A 379 -19.02 -21.17 -7.40
C ASN A 379 -19.81 -21.42 -8.71
N PRO A 380 -21.15 -21.57 -8.66
CA PRO A 380 -21.98 -21.82 -9.85
C PRO A 380 -21.88 -20.75 -10.93
N LYS A 381 -21.47 -19.52 -10.59
CA LYS A 381 -21.25 -18.44 -11.56
C LYS A 381 -19.96 -18.61 -12.38
N LEU A 382 -19.09 -19.54 -12.02
CA LEU A 382 -17.95 -19.91 -12.84
C LEU A 382 -18.40 -20.95 -13.89
N ALA A 383 -18.22 -20.60 -15.16
CA ALA A 383 -18.51 -21.53 -16.25
C ALA A 383 -17.59 -22.78 -16.15
N PRO A 384 -18.11 -24.00 -16.38
CA PRO A 384 -17.30 -25.23 -16.34
C PRO A 384 -16.07 -25.19 -17.26
N ASP A 385 -16.20 -24.61 -18.46
CA ASP A 385 -15.08 -24.45 -19.39
C ASP A 385 -13.98 -23.52 -18.87
N LEU A 386 -14.37 -22.46 -18.15
CA LEU A 386 -13.45 -21.56 -17.49
C LEU A 386 -12.69 -22.31 -16.38
N CYS A 387 -13.39 -23.07 -15.56
CA CYS A 387 -12.77 -23.87 -14.51
C CYS A 387 -11.77 -24.89 -15.08
N ARG A 388 -12.10 -25.56 -16.20
CA ARG A 388 -11.19 -26.48 -16.88
C ARG A 388 -9.92 -25.78 -17.37
N LYS A 389 -10.04 -24.59 -17.98
CA LYS A 389 -8.89 -23.78 -18.41
C LYS A 389 -7.99 -23.33 -17.26
N LEU A 390 -8.57 -23.10 -16.08
CA LEU A 390 -7.85 -22.74 -14.86
C LEU A 390 -7.24 -23.97 -14.15
N GLY A 391 -7.49 -25.18 -14.64
CA GLY A 391 -6.97 -26.43 -14.08
C GLY A 391 -7.75 -26.96 -12.87
N VAL A 392 -9.01 -26.55 -12.68
CA VAL A 392 -9.88 -27.13 -11.64
C VAL A 392 -10.37 -28.51 -12.10
N MET A 393 -10.31 -29.49 -11.21
CA MET A 393 -10.75 -30.86 -11.50
C MET A 393 -12.27 -30.94 -11.69
N SER A 394 -12.73 -31.80 -12.60
CA SER A 394 -14.16 -32.09 -12.76
C SER A 394 -14.61 -33.17 -11.78
N LEU A 395 -15.86 -33.10 -11.33
CA LEU A 395 -16.45 -34.14 -10.47
C LEU A 395 -16.46 -35.49 -11.19
N SER A 396 -16.89 -35.50 -12.46
CA SER A 396 -16.88 -36.71 -13.30
C SER A 396 -15.50 -37.36 -13.48
N GLY A 397 -14.44 -36.54 -13.50
CA GLY A 397 -13.05 -37.02 -13.64
C GLY A 397 -12.41 -37.44 -12.32
N THR A 398 -12.98 -37.05 -11.19
CA THR A 398 -12.45 -37.32 -9.85
C THR A 398 -13.11 -38.54 -9.22
N VAL A 399 -14.40 -38.75 -9.49
CA VAL A 399 -15.19 -39.85 -8.91
C VAL A 399 -15.00 -41.11 -9.75
N LYS A 400 -14.52 -42.19 -9.14
CA LYS A 400 -14.55 -43.53 -9.74
C LYS A 400 -15.76 -44.29 -9.20
N GLU A 401 -16.73 -44.56 -10.07
CA GLU A 401 -17.81 -45.48 -9.76
C GLU A 401 -17.33 -46.92 -10.02
N SER A 402 -17.39 -47.77 -9.00
CA SER A 402 -17.23 -49.22 -9.14
C SER A 402 -18.53 -49.88 -8.73
N LEU A 403 -19.11 -50.68 -9.62
CA LEU A 403 -20.23 -51.54 -9.27
C LEU A 403 -19.75 -52.54 -8.21
N GLN A 404 -20.23 -52.40 -6.97
CA GLN A 404 -20.08 -53.45 -5.98
C GLN A 404 -20.98 -54.59 -6.41
N ASN A 405 -20.36 -55.74 -6.70
CA ASN A 405 -20.91 -57.04 -7.02
C ASN A 405 -22.45 -57.06 -7.10
N PHE A 406 -22.95 -57.19 -8.32
CA PHE A 406 -24.20 -57.93 -8.52
C PHE A 406 -24.00 -59.27 -7.82
N GLN A 407 -24.58 -59.43 -6.62
CA GLN A 407 -24.91 -60.78 -6.18
C GLN A 407 -25.90 -61.27 -7.22
N GLU A 408 -25.44 -62.15 -8.11
CA GLU A 408 -26.33 -63.07 -8.80
C GLU A 408 -27.25 -63.62 -7.72
N ILE A 409 -28.52 -63.23 -7.79
CA ILE A 409 -29.55 -63.89 -7.01
C ILE A 409 -29.44 -65.35 -7.43
N PRO A 410 -29.15 -66.28 -6.51
CA PRO A 410 -29.12 -67.69 -6.86
C PRO A 410 -30.46 -68.04 -7.50
N ASP A 411 -30.43 -68.67 -8.67
CA ASP A 411 -31.62 -69.10 -9.44
C ASP A 411 -32.57 -70.00 -8.62
N ASP A 412 -32.15 -70.45 -7.44
CA ASP A 412 -32.92 -71.29 -6.53
C ASP A 412 -33.62 -70.50 -5.42
N LYS A 413 -34.53 -69.58 -5.76
CA LYS A 413 -35.80 -69.40 -5.03
C LYS A 413 -36.87 -68.87 -5.99
N GLU A 414 -37.53 -69.80 -6.66
CA GLU A 414 -38.87 -69.58 -7.21
C GLU A 414 -39.76 -68.92 -6.14
N ASN A 415 -40.13 -67.66 -6.36
CA ASN A 415 -41.22 -67.03 -5.64
C ASN A 415 -42.49 -67.20 -6.50
N PRO A 416 -43.51 -67.97 -6.07
CA PRO A 416 -44.63 -68.40 -6.93
C PRO A 416 -45.71 -67.32 -7.12
N LYS A 417 -45.35 -66.03 -7.13
CA LYS A 417 -46.31 -64.93 -7.25
C LYS A 417 -45.84 -63.86 -8.23
N LEU A 418 -45.74 -64.20 -9.52
CA LEU A 418 -45.79 -63.20 -10.59
C LEU A 418 -46.43 -63.80 -11.86
N PRO A 419 -47.51 -63.20 -12.40
CA PRO A 419 -48.19 -63.72 -13.58
C PRO A 419 -47.30 -63.66 -14.82
N MET A 420 -47.35 -64.76 -15.61
CA MET A 420 -46.45 -65.12 -16.72
C MET A 420 -46.28 -64.06 -17.81
N GLY A 421 -47.19 -63.08 -17.94
CA GLY A 421 -47.14 -62.05 -18.98
C GLY A 421 -45.98 -61.04 -18.85
N ARG A 422 -45.63 -60.63 -17.62
CA ARG A 422 -44.57 -59.61 -17.39
C ARG A 422 -43.15 -60.16 -17.43
N ARG A 423 -42.98 -61.48 -17.45
CA ARG A 423 -41.66 -62.14 -17.49
C ARG A 423 -40.99 -62.03 -18.86
N LYS A 424 -41.78 -61.86 -19.94
CA LYS A 424 -41.25 -61.66 -21.30
C LYS A 424 -40.77 -60.23 -21.53
N GLU A 425 -41.50 -59.23 -21.03
CA GLU A 425 -41.12 -57.81 -21.16
C GLU A 425 -39.82 -57.49 -20.42
N LEU A 426 -39.61 -58.09 -19.23
CA LEU A 426 -38.37 -57.89 -18.47
C LEU A 426 -37.13 -58.53 -19.13
N ARG A 427 -37.32 -59.59 -19.92
CA ARG A 427 -36.21 -60.26 -20.63
C ARG A 427 -35.79 -59.55 -21.91
N GLU A 428 -36.70 -58.79 -22.53
CA GLU A 428 -36.38 -57.94 -23.68
C GLU A 428 -35.70 -56.63 -23.28
N LEU A 429 -35.99 -56.09 -22.08
CA LEU A 429 -35.35 -54.86 -21.57
C LEU A 429 -33.91 -55.05 -21.05
N ILE A 430 -33.44 -56.29 -20.94
CA ILE A 430 -32.10 -56.65 -20.41
C ILE A 430 -31.13 -57.07 -21.53
N LYS A 431 -31.58 -57.15 -22.79
CA LYS A 431 -30.71 -57.19 -23.97
C LYS A 431 -30.64 -55.81 -24.60
#